data_AF-A0A2D6ARK1-F1
#
_entry.id   AF-A0A2D6ARK1-F1
#
_cell.length_a   1.000
_cell.length_b   1.000
_cell.length_c   1.000
_cell.angle_alpha   90.00
_cell.angle_beta   90.00
_cell.angle_gamma   90.00
#
_symmetry.space_group_name_H-M   'P 1'
#
loop_
_entity.id
_entity.type
_entity.pdbx_description
1 polymer ?
#
loop_
_entity_poly.entity_id
_entity_poly.type
_entity_poly.pdbx_seq_one_letter_code
_entity_poly.pdbx_strand_id
1 'polypeptide(L)'
;MALIKPTIPGIGDVLVNGDDGVYENQMSGYQKSGALDEVGDDIVTNGDFATDTNWTKGTGWTISGTADTDASQLADSDLTQTPATALVENKTYETTITVSSYVAGNVTVVVGGTEGTDRGSDATFVENILCGSGDDLDIRADVDGDLSVDDFAVKLANITWDMRLMQFATVTLTGNRLMDNPAEHVAGAIYTVEVTQDGTGSRLITWGSDFDFAGGTAPTLSTGAADVDLFVFQSNGSKLRMIDSILDIS
;
A
#
# COMPACT_ATOMS: atom_id res chain seq x y z
N MET A 1 25.82 -33.84 -43.43
CA MET A 1 26.80 -33.04 -42.68
C MET A 1 26.27 -32.91 -41.27
N ALA A 2 26.83 -33.65 -40.31
CA ALA A 2 26.32 -33.67 -38.94
C ALA A 2 26.64 -32.32 -38.28
N LEU A 3 25.61 -31.59 -37.83
CA LEU A 3 25.79 -30.33 -37.12
C LEU A 3 26.37 -30.64 -35.74
N ILE A 4 27.63 -30.28 -35.51
CA ILE A 4 28.24 -30.30 -34.17
C ILE A 4 27.75 -29.03 -33.46
N LYS A 5 26.89 -29.18 -32.45
CA LYS A 5 26.47 -28.07 -31.59
C LYS A 5 27.61 -27.76 -30.60
N PRO A 6 28.10 -26.51 -30.52
CA PRO A 6 29.07 -26.15 -29.49
C PRO A 6 28.36 -26.07 -28.13
N THR A 7 28.84 -26.83 -27.15
CA THR A 7 28.42 -26.70 -25.75
C THR A 7 29.23 -25.60 -25.07
N ILE A 8 28.55 -24.60 -24.50
CA ILE A 8 29.15 -23.59 -23.62
C ILE A 8 29.05 -24.12 -22.18
N PRO A 9 30.17 -24.31 -21.46
CA PRO A 9 30.14 -24.80 -20.09
C PRO A 9 29.42 -23.82 -19.14
N GLY A 10 28.45 -24.32 -18.37
CA GLY A 10 27.75 -23.56 -17.31
C GLY A 10 26.31 -23.16 -17.64
N ILE A 11 25.86 -23.35 -18.87
CA ILE A 11 24.45 -23.24 -19.26
C ILE A 11 23.96 -24.68 -19.44
N GLY A 12 22.98 -25.11 -18.63
CA GLY A 12 22.31 -26.41 -18.81
C GLY A 12 21.77 -26.52 -20.24
N ASP A 13 21.71 -27.74 -20.79
CA ASP A 13 21.32 -28.01 -22.17
C ASP A 13 20.22 -27.05 -22.66
N VAL A 14 20.55 -26.25 -23.66
CA VAL A 14 19.54 -25.47 -24.40
C VAL A 14 18.66 -26.51 -25.07
N LEU A 15 17.51 -26.80 -24.45
CA LEU A 15 16.49 -27.66 -25.00
C LEU A 15 16.01 -27.04 -26.31
N VAL A 16 16.57 -27.52 -27.42
CA VAL A 16 16.05 -27.25 -28.75
C VAL A 16 14.82 -28.14 -28.90
N ASN A 17 13.64 -27.61 -28.60
CA ASN A 17 12.40 -28.30 -28.92
C ASN A 17 12.26 -28.39 -30.44
N GLY A 18 12.00 -29.60 -30.90
CA GLY A 18 11.83 -29.94 -32.30
C GLY A 18 10.62 -29.24 -32.96
N ASP A 19 10.82 -28.97 -34.24
CA ASP A 19 9.87 -28.79 -35.34
C ASP A 19 8.79 -27.70 -35.37
N ASP A 20 8.35 -27.06 -34.29
CA ASP A 20 7.22 -26.11 -34.39
C ASP A 20 7.50 -24.69 -33.90
N GLY A 21 8.66 -24.10 -34.24
CA GLY A 21 8.83 -22.65 -34.49
C GLY A 21 8.40 -21.61 -33.42
N VAL A 22 7.93 -22.02 -32.25
CA VAL A 22 7.53 -21.12 -31.17
C VAL A 22 8.68 -21.09 -30.16
N TYR A 23 9.53 -20.08 -30.30
CA TYR A 23 10.40 -19.66 -29.22
C TYR A 23 9.50 -19.11 -28.12
N GLU A 24 9.07 -19.96 -27.19
CA GLU A 24 8.51 -19.46 -25.95
C GLU A 24 9.64 -18.70 -25.27
N ASN A 25 9.46 -17.39 -25.20
CA ASN A 25 10.45 -16.47 -24.73
C ASN A 25 10.77 -16.82 -23.27
N GLN A 26 11.93 -17.43 -23.03
CA GLN A 26 12.48 -17.62 -21.68
C GLN A 26 12.73 -16.28 -20.95
N MET A 27 12.41 -15.14 -21.58
CA MET A 27 12.30 -13.85 -20.93
C MET A 27 10.99 -13.60 -20.14
N SER A 28 10.19 -14.63 -19.84
CA SER A 28 9.07 -14.49 -18.88
C SER A 28 9.50 -14.05 -17.46
N GLY A 29 10.80 -13.97 -17.19
CA GLY A 29 11.39 -13.38 -15.97
C GLY A 29 12.11 -12.04 -16.17
N TYR A 30 11.96 -11.38 -17.33
CA TYR A 30 12.64 -10.10 -17.60
C TYR A 30 11.73 -8.93 -17.23
N GLN A 31 12.23 -8.09 -16.31
CA GLN A 31 11.85 -6.68 -16.13
C GLN A 31 10.36 -6.42 -16.30
N LYS A 32 9.54 -7.00 -15.42
CA LYS A 32 8.13 -6.62 -15.37
C LYS A 32 8.06 -5.16 -14.91
N SER A 33 7.36 -4.34 -15.68
CA SER A 33 7.06 -2.96 -15.35
C SER A 33 5.63 -2.85 -14.83
N GLY A 34 5.37 -1.84 -14.01
CA GLY A 34 4.03 -1.58 -13.48
C GLY A 34 3.92 -0.20 -12.85
N ALA A 35 2.69 0.26 -12.67
CA ALA A 35 2.41 1.40 -11.83
C ALA A 35 2.35 0.95 -10.37
N LEU A 36 2.94 1.75 -9.48
CA LEU A 36 2.73 1.65 -8.05
C LEU A 36 1.50 2.47 -7.68
N ASP A 37 0.68 1.90 -6.80
CA ASP A 37 -0.39 2.63 -6.18
C ASP A 37 0.20 3.52 -5.07
N GLU A 38 0.04 4.83 -5.24
CA GLU A 38 0.58 5.81 -4.29
C GLU A 38 -0.14 5.75 -2.93
N VAL A 39 -1.44 5.44 -2.99
CA VAL A 39 -2.30 4.97 -1.90
C VAL A 39 -2.86 3.65 -2.37
N GLY A 40 -2.92 2.62 -1.52
CA GLY A 40 -3.71 1.44 -1.87
C GLY A 40 -5.18 1.80 -2.12
N ASP A 41 -5.89 0.96 -2.87
CA ASP A 41 -7.35 1.06 -2.98
C ASP A 41 -8.00 1.04 -1.58
N ASP A 42 -9.22 1.58 -1.49
CA ASP A 42 -10.03 1.39 -0.28
C ASP A 42 -10.27 -0.10 -0.08
N ILE A 43 -9.81 -0.61 1.06
CA ILE A 43 -9.95 -2.03 1.39
C ILE A 43 -11.27 -2.31 2.14
N VAL A 44 -11.99 -1.26 2.54
CA VAL A 44 -13.30 -1.37 3.18
C VAL A 44 -14.36 -1.67 2.14
N THR A 45 -15.16 -2.71 2.39
CA THR A 45 -16.38 -2.98 1.62
C THR A 45 -17.59 -2.38 2.33
N ASN A 46 -18.44 -1.64 1.61
CA ASN A 46 -19.67 -1.03 2.15
C ASN A 46 -19.36 -0.12 3.36
N GLY A 47 -18.37 0.76 3.17
CA GLY A 47 -18.00 1.81 4.11
C GLY A 47 -18.98 2.99 4.14
N ASP A 48 -19.89 3.06 3.17
CA ASP A 48 -21.04 3.97 3.11
C ASP A 48 -22.30 3.40 3.81
N PHE A 49 -22.17 2.21 4.40
CA PHE A 49 -23.21 1.51 5.15
C PHE A 49 -24.57 1.36 4.42
N ALA A 50 -24.54 1.30 3.10
CA ALA A 50 -25.76 1.18 2.27
C ALA A 50 -26.49 -0.16 2.46
N THR A 51 -25.78 -1.21 2.89
CA THR A 51 -26.33 -2.56 3.14
C THR A 51 -25.89 -3.15 4.48
N ASP A 52 -26.72 -4.02 5.06
CA ASP A 52 -26.49 -4.69 6.35
C ASP A 52 -25.95 -6.12 6.19
N THR A 53 -24.96 -6.34 5.32
CA THR A 53 -24.43 -7.70 5.05
C THR A 53 -22.91 -7.83 5.04
N ASN A 54 -22.16 -6.73 5.02
CA ASN A 54 -20.71 -6.73 4.89
C ASN A 54 -19.95 -6.63 6.22
N TRP A 55 -20.68 -6.54 7.33
CA TRP A 55 -20.14 -6.25 8.65
C TRP A 55 -20.65 -7.28 9.66
N THR A 56 -19.76 -7.71 10.55
CA THR A 56 -20.13 -8.49 11.73
C THR A 56 -20.40 -7.51 12.87
N LYS A 57 -21.64 -7.51 13.36
CA LYS A 57 -22.10 -6.57 14.39
C LYS A 57 -21.86 -7.11 15.78
N GLY A 58 -21.13 -6.36 16.60
CA GLY A 58 -21.13 -6.48 18.05
C GLY A 58 -22.46 -6.04 18.67
N THR A 59 -22.51 -6.03 20.00
CA THR A 59 -23.69 -5.57 20.74
C THR A 59 -23.89 -4.08 20.54
N GLY A 60 -25.14 -3.61 20.41
CA GLY A 60 -25.46 -2.19 20.23
C GLY A 60 -25.32 -1.66 18.80
N TRP A 61 -24.66 -2.41 17.91
CA TRP A 61 -24.50 -2.00 16.52
C TRP A 61 -25.72 -2.32 15.64
N THR A 62 -26.14 -1.35 14.83
CA THR A 62 -27.11 -1.51 13.74
C THR A 62 -26.62 -0.85 12.46
N ILE A 63 -27.11 -1.29 11.30
CA ILE A 63 -26.80 -0.66 10.00
C ILE A 63 -28.11 -0.35 9.28
N SER A 64 -28.33 0.93 8.95
CA SER A 64 -29.52 1.39 8.21
C SER A 64 -29.23 2.66 7.39
N GLY A 65 -28.17 2.63 6.58
CA GLY A 65 -27.65 3.79 5.84
C GLY A 65 -26.55 4.55 6.58
N THR A 66 -26.40 4.29 7.87
CA THR A 66 -25.27 4.61 8.76
C THR A 66 -24.98 3.37 9.60
N ALA A 67 -23.81 3.30 10.22
CA ALA A 67 -23.54 2.36 11.31
C ALA A 67 -23.78 3.05 12.65
N ASP A 68 -24.77 2.61 13.40
CA ASP A 68 -25.19 3.24 14.65
C ASP A 68 -24.85 2.36 15.85
N THR A 69 -24.32 2.96 16.91
CA THR A 69 -24.18 2.36 18.26
C THR A 69 -25.09 3.11 19.23
N ASP A 70 -25.71 2.39 20.17
CA ASP A 70 -26.82 2.90 21.01
C ASP A 70 -26.56 2.84 22.53
N ALA A 71 -25.30 2.68 22.94
CA ALA A 71 -24.85 2.51 24.32
C ALA A 71 -25.53 1.35 25.08
N SER A 72 -26.07 0.34 24.38
CA SER A 72 -26.61 -0.87 25.01
C SER A 72 -25.55 -1.93 25.35
N GLN A 73 -24.33 -1.75 24.84
CA GLN A 73 -23.17 -2.58 25.14
C GLN A 73 -22.71 -2.44 26.61
N LEU A 74 -22.04 -3.48 27.13
CA LEU A 74 -21.55 -3.54 28.52
C LEU A 74 -20.03 -3.52 28.64
N ALA A 75 -19.35 -3.42 27.50
CA ALA A 75 -17.92 -3.32 27.29
C ALA A 75 -17.71 -2.77 25.86
N ASP A 76 -16.47 -2.60 25.45
CA ASP A 76 -16.14 -2.24 24.07
C ASP A 76 -16.81 -3.22 23.09
N SER A 77 -17.35 -2.67 22.01
CA SER A 77 -18.15 -3.40 21.04
C SER A 77 -17.72 -3.04 19.63
N ASP A 78 -17.38 -4.04 18.84
CA ASP A 78 -16.81 -3.87 17.52
C ASP A 78 -17.87 -4.04 16.43
N LEU A 79 -17.80 -3.18 15.42
CA LEU A 79 -18.33 -3.44 14.09
C LEU A 79 -17.16 -3.88 13.20
N THR A 80 -17.12 -5.17 12.89
CA THR A 80 -15.93 -5.82 12.34
C THR A 80 -16.09 -6.19 10.88
N GLN A 81 -15.02 -6.01 10.10
CA GLN A 81 -14.88 -6.58 8.77
C GLN A 81 -13.47 -7.17 8.60
N THR A 82 -13.40 -8.40 8.08
CA THR A 82 -12.16 -8.95 7.50
C THR A 82 -12.10 -8.51 6.02
N PRO A 83 -11.21 -7.58 5.63
CA PRO A 83 -11.16 -7.07 4.27
C PRO A 83 -10.73 -8.15 3.26
N ALA A 84 -11.22 -8.05 2.02
CA ALA A 84 -10.85 -9.00 0.96
C ALA A 84 -9.37 -8.88 0.57
N THR A 85 -8.85 -7.66 0.57
CA THR A 85 -7.41 -7.39 0.52
C THR A 85 -6.89 -7.49 1.95
N ALA A 86 -6.05 -8.49 2.21
CA ALA A 86 -5.53 -8.76 3.54
C ALA A 86 -4.75 -7.56 4.11
N LEU A 87 -4.94 -7.32 5.40
CA LEU A 87 -4.06 -6.45 6.16
C LEU A 87 -2.65 -7.05 6.23
N VAL A 88 -1.65 -6.16 6.25
CA VAL A 88 -0.25 -6.56 6.33
C VAL A 88 0.35 -5.93 7.57
N GLU A 89 0.79 -6.77 8.51
CA GLU A 89 1.47 -6.35 9.73
C GLU A 89 2.64 -5.39 9.43
N ASN A 90 2.80 -4.37 10.27
CA ASN A 90 3.81 -3.32 10.14
C ASN A 90 3.67 -2.41 8.91
N LYS A 91 2.54 -2.48 8.18
CA LYS A 91 2.18 -1.44 7.21
C LYS A 91 1.32 -0.37 7.86
N THR A 92 1.50 0.87 7.43
CA THR A 92 0.69 2.00 7.88
C THR A 92 -0.51 2.17 6.97
N TYR A 93 -1.69 2.28 7.55
CA TYR A 93 -2.94 2.53 6.85
C TYR A 93 -3.48 3.91 7.21
N GLU A 94 -3.89 4.68 6.21
CA GLU A 94 -4.66 5.90 6.38
C GLU A 94 -6.13 5.52 6.52
N THR A 95 -6.71 5.83 7.67
CA THR A 95 -8.11 5.59 8.00
C THR A 95 -8.88 6.89 7.95
N THR A 96 -10.06 6.87 7.36
CA THR A 96 -11.04 7.96 7.41
C THR A 96 -12.31 7.45 8.08
N ILE A 97 -12.80 8.16 9.09
CA ILE A 97 -14.09 7.89 9.75
C ILE A 97 -14.87 9.18 9.89
N THR A 98 -16.13 9.19 9.44
CA THR A 98 -17.06 10.30 9.63
C THR A 98 -18.04 9.94 10.73
N VAL A 99 -17.88 10.60 11.88
CA VAL A 99 -18.78 10.47 13.04
C VAL A 99 -19.87 11.54 12.93
N SER A 100 -21.11 11.12 13.17
CA SER A 100 -22.29 11.98 13.21
C SER A 100 -23.22 11.59 14.35
N SER A 101 -24.23 12.43 14.61
CA SER A 101 -25.25 12.20 15.65
C SER A 101 -24.66 11.86 17.02
N TYR A 102 -23.47 12.36 17.36
CA TYR A 102 -22.79 12.02 18.60
C TYR A 102 -23.58 12.46 19.84
N VAL A 103 -23.78 11.55 20.77
CA VAL A 103 -24.46 11.77 22.05
C VAL A 103 -23.52 11.50 23.23
N ALA A 104 -22.83 10.36 23.24
CA ALA A 104 -21.97 9.94 24.35
C ALA A 104 -20.87 8.93 23.92
N GLY A 105 -19.95 8.65 24.84
CA GLY A 105 -18.89 7.66 24.67
C GLY A 105 -17.83 8.07 23.66
N ASN A 106 -17.23 7.08 23.01
CA ASN A 106 -16.30 7.29 21.92
C ASN A 106 -16.30 6.14 20.91
N VAL A 107 -15.76 6.41 19.73
CA VAL A 107 -15.44 5.41 18.71
C VAL A 107 -13.97 5.51 18.32
N THR A 108 -13.33 4.37 18.11
CA THR A 108 -11.96 4.29 17.61
C THR A 108 -11.88 3.33 16.41
N VAL A 109 -10.94 3.59 15.52
CA VAL A 109 -10.64 2.68 14.40
C VAL A 109 -9.55 1.71 14.84
N VAL A 110 -9.71 0.43 14.56
CA VAL A 110 -8.72 -0.61 14.87
C VAL A 110 -8.26 -1.25 13.57
N VAL A 111 -6.94 -1.32 13.38
CA VAL A 111 -6.33 -1.91 12.17
C VAL A 111 -5.42 -3.06 12.58
N GLY A 112 -5.84 -4.29 12.29
CA GLY A 112 -5.09 -5.49 12.62
C GLY A 112 -4.82 -5.63 14.12
N GLY A 113 -5.76 -5.17 14.95
CA GLY A 113 -5.64 -5.17 16.41
C GLY A 113 -4.91 -3.97 17.02
N THR A 114 -4.39 -3.03 16.22
CA THR A 114 -3.85 -1.75 16.74
C THR A 114 -4.96 -0.70 16.80
N GLU A 115 -5.24 -0.16 17.98
CA GLU A 115 -6.20 0.94 18.18
C GLU A 115 -5.62 2.28 17.71
N GLY A 116 -6.46 3.07 17.05
CA GLY A 116 -6.21 4.47 16.74
C GLY A 116 -6.60 5.40 17.89
N THR A 117 -6.87 6.66 17.55
CA THR A 117 -7.29 7.67 18.51
C THR A 117 -8.79 7.69 18.71
N ASP A 118 -9.24 7.68 19.97
CA ASP A 118 -10.65 7.83 20.35
C ASP A 118 -11.28 9.13 19.80
N ARG A 119 -12.48 9.00 19.23
CA ARG A 119 -13.27 10.09 18.64
C ARG A 119 -14.59 10.23 19.38
N GLY A 120 -14.87 11.43 19.89
CA GLY A 120 -16.05 11.74 20.71
C GLY A 120 -16.73 13.05 20.31
N SER A 121 -16.87 13.29 19.01
CA SER A 121 -17.56 14.46 18.46
C SER A 121 -17.90 14.28 16.99
N ASP A 122 -18.94 14.95 16.51
CA ASP A 122 -19.27 15.02 15.08
C ASP A 122 -18.15 15.66 14.27
N ALA A 123 -17.48 14.86 13.43
CA ALA A 123 -16.47 15.29 12.46
C ALA A 123 -16.03 14.11 11.58
N THR A 124 -15.35 14.45 10.47
CA THR A 124 -14.53 13.50 9.72
C THR A 124 -13.10 13.53 10.25
N PHE A 125 -12.59 12.38 10.66
CA PHE A 125 -11.24 12.19 11.15
C PHE A 125 -10.41 11.39 10.16
N VAL A 126 -9.16 11.82 9.94
CA VAL A 126 -8.16 11.09 9.15
C VAL A 126 -6.96 10.80 10.05
N GLU A 127 -6.50 9.56 10.04
CA GLU A 127 -5.41 9.09 10.90
C GLU A 127 -4.57 8.01 10.20
N ASN A 128 -3.26 8.01 10.45
CA ASN A 128 -2.37 6.93 10.02
C ASN A 128 -2.15 5.95 11.18
N ILE A 129 -2.56 4.69 11.00
CA ILE A 129 -2.46 3.63 12.01
C ILE A 129 -1.49 2.55 11.52
N LEU A 130 -0.54 2.17 12.37
CA LEU A 130 0.36 1.04 12.10
C LEU A 130 -0.39 -0.27 12.35
N CYS A 131 -0.57 -1.07 11.30
CA CYS A 131 -1.27 -2.34 11.40
C CYS A 131 -0.54 -3.32 12.34
N GLY A 132 -1.30 -3.88 13.27
CA GLY A 132 -0.85 -4.98 14.12
C GLY A 132 -0.87 -6.31 13.37
N SER A 133 -0.79 -7.41 14.12
CA SER A 133 -0.71 -8.77 13.58
C SER A 133 -2.08 -9.42 13.30
N GLY A 134 -3.19 -8.72 13.56
CA GLY A 134 -4.55 -9.20 13.29
C GLY A 134 -4.95 -8.98 11.83
N ASP A 135 -6.01 -9.67 11.42
CA ASP A 135 -6.51 -9.63 10.03
C ASP A 135 -7.75 -8.73 9.86
N ASP A 136 -8.30 -8.21 10.96
CA ASP A 136 -9.57 -7.50 10.97
C ASP A 136 -9.41 -5.98 11.02
N LEU A 137 -10.40 -5.29 10.42
CA LEU A 137 -10.70 -3.88 10.60
C LEU A 137 -11.92 -3.76 11.52
N ASP A 138 -11.79 -2.96 12.58
CA ASP A 138 -12.89 -2.69 13.49
C ASP A 138 -13.19 -1.20 13.59
N ILE A 139 -14.48 -0.90 13.68
CA ILE A 139 -14.97 0.33 14.28
C ILE A 139 -15.42 -0.04 15.69
N ARG A 140 -14.63 0.37 16.70
CA ARG A 140 -14.85 0.01 18.10
C ARG A 140 -15.56 1.15 18.81
N ALA A 141 -16.76 0.90 19.31
CA ALA A 141 -17.43 1.79 20.26
C ALA A 141 -17.04 1.39 21.68
N ASP A 142 -16.80 2.37 22.55
CA ASP A 142 -16.67 2.11 23.99
C ASP A 142 -18.01 1.71 24.62
N VAL A 143 -17.98 1.39 25.91
CA VAL A 143 -19.18 0.95 26.65
C VAL A 143 -20.34 1.96 26.63
N ASP A 144 -20.03 3.25 26.53
CA ASP A 144 -21.01 4.34 26.56
C ASP A 144 -21.31 4.92 25.16
N GLY A 145 -20.80 4.27 24.10
CA GLY A 145 -20.86 4.77 22.73
C GLY A 145 -22.28 4.87 22.18
N ASP A 146 -22.75 6.10 22.00
CA ASP A 146 -24.04 6.48 21.40
C ASP A 146 -23.77 7.54 20.32
N LEU A 147 -23.66 7.08 19.07
CA LEU A 147 -23.28 7.85 17.89
C LEU A 147 -23.57 7.08 16.60
N SER A 148 -23.45 7.78 15.48
CA SER A 148 -23.50 7.22 14.13
C SER A 148 -22.16 7.36 13.42
N VAL A 149 -21.87 6.44 12.51
CA VAL A 149 -20.79 6.53 11.54
C VAL A 149 -21.40 6.56 10.14
N ASP A 150 -21.14 7.64 9.41
CA ASP A 150 -21.70 7.88 8.07
C ASP A 150 -20.84 7.25 6.97
N ASP A 151 -19.51 7.41 7.09
CA ASP A 151 -18.53 6.96 6.10
C ASP A 151 -17.31 6.37 6.81
N PHE A 152 -16.79 5.27 6.28
CA PHE A 152 -15.57 4.63 6.73
C PHE A 152 -14.73 4.14 5.55
N ALA A 153 -13.45 4.54 5.51
CA ALA A 153 -12.51 4.14 4.46
C ALA A 153 -11.15 3.83 5.07
N VAL A 154 -10.45 2.84 4.52
CA VAL A 154 -9.10 2.47 4.96
C VAL A 154 -8.26 2.18 3.74
N LYS A 155 -7.08 2.81 3.66
CA LYS A 155 -6.17 2.68 2.52
C LYS A 155 -4.73 2.55 2.98
N LEU A 156 -3.89 1.91 2.18
CA LEU A 156 -2.46 1.87 2.47
C LEU A 156 -1.87 3.29 2.36
N ALA A 157 -1.21 3.79 3.41
CA ALA A 157 -0.73 5.17 3.45
C ALA A 157 0.54 5.41 2.61
N ASN A 158 1.36 4.37 2.46
CA ASN A 158 2.71 4.44 1.89
C ASN A 158 2.75 3.79 0.51
N ILE A 159 3.72 4.23 -0.30
CA ILE A 159 4.04 3.59 -1.57
C ILE A 159 4.76 2.27 -1.26
N THR A 160 4.19 1.14 -1.67
CA THR A 160 4.82 -0.18 -1.58
C THR A 160 5.27 -0.63 -2.95
N TRP A 161 6.52 -1.10 -3.04
CA TRP A 161 7.06 -1.69 -4.26
C TRP A 161 7.41 -3.16 -4.05
N ASP A 162 6.58 -4.05 -4.60
CA ASP A 162 6.88 -5.50 -4.64
C ASP A 162 7.88 -5.80 -5.77
N MET A 163 9.14 -5.90 -5.38
CA MET A 163 10.27 -6.12 -6.28
C MET A 163 10.37 -7.53 -6.86
N ARG A 164 9.56 -8.49 -6.38
CA ARG A 164 9.37 -9.79 -7.05
C ARG A 164 8.58 -9.63 -8.32
N LEU A 165 7.60 -8.73 -8.27
CA LEU A 165 6.63 -8.55 -9.33
C LEU A 165 7.12 -7.58 -10.38
N MET A 166 7.97 -6.62 -10.05
CA MET A 166 8.38 -5.58 -10.99
C MET A 166 9.72 -4.95 -10.67
N GLN A 167 10.58 -4.86 -11.68
CA GLN A 167 11.90 -4.23 -11.59
C GLN A 167 11.88 -2.77 -12.08
N PHE A 168 10.86 -2.41 -12.87
CA PHE A 168 10.63 -1.03 -13.30
C PHE A 168 9.28 -0.58 -12.75
N ALA A 169 9.27 0.50 -11.99
CA ALA A 169 8.09 1.06 -11.38
C ALA A 169 7.81 2.45 -11.95
N THR A 170 6.54 2.81 -12.11
CA THR A 170 6.12 4.19 -12.26
C THR A 170 5.25 4.56 -11.06
N VAL A 171 5.32 5.79 -10.57
CA VAL A 171 4.43 6.29 -9.52
C VAL A 171 4.13 7.76 -9.77
N THR A 172 2.87 8.15 -9.65
CA THR A 172 2.48 9.57 -9.65
C THR A 172 2.22 10.00 -8.22
N LEU A 173 2.85 11.07 -7.77
CA LEU A 173 2.63 11.66 -6.45
C LEU A 173 1.49 12.68 -6.49
N THR A 174 0.39 12.39 -5.80
CA THR A 174 -0.76 13.26 -5.53
C THR A 174 -0.69 13.91 -4.15
N GLY A 175 0.22 13.44 -3.30
CA GLY A 175 0.49 13.97 -1.97
C GLY A 175 1.94 13.76 -1.55
N ASN A 176 2.27 14.19 -0.33
CA ASN A 176 3.56 13.82 0.26
C ASN A 176 3.50 12.37 0.72
N ARG A 177 4.49 11.56 0.37
CA ARG A 177 4.47 10.10 0.60
C ARG A 177 5.73 9.58 1.24
N LEU A 178 5.57 8.46 1.94
CA LEU A 178 6.67 7.58 2.32
C LEU A 178 6.75 6.43 1.29
N MET A 179 7.94 6.16 0.79
CA MET A 179 8.27 4.92 0.08
C MET A 179 8.73 3.90 1.11
N ASP A 180 8.00 2.80 1.23
CA ASP A 180 8.34 1.75 2.18
C ASP A 180 9.72 1.15 1.88
N ASN A 181 10.38 0.61 2.92
CA ASN A 181 11.61 -0.14 2.73
C ASN A 181 11.39 -1.23 1.67
N PRO A 182 12.32 -1.35 0.71
CA PRO A 182 12.18 -2.30 -0.37
C PRO A 182 12.23 -3.72 0.19
N ALA A 183 11.28 -4.55 -0.23
CA ALA A 183 11.20 -5.95 0.17
C ALA A 183 11.48 -6.84 -1.04
N GLU A 184 11.97 -8.06 -0.77
CA GLU A 184 12.08 -9.11 -1.78
C GLU A 184 12.99 -8.75 -2.99
N HIS A 185 13.94 -7.85 -2.80
CA HIS A 185 14.92 -7.47 -3.81
C HIS A 185 16.06 -8.49 -3.92
N VAL A 186 16.55 -8.75 -5.14
CA VAL A 186 17.60 -9.74 -5.39
C VAL A 186 18.97 -9.09 -5.48
N ALA A 187 19.95 -9.60 -4.73
CA ALA A 187 21.33 -9.09 -4.76
C ALA A 187 21.90 -9.05 -6.19
N GLY A 188 22.46 -7.91 -6.58
CA GLY A 188 23.00 -7.63 -7.91
C GLY A 188 21.96 -7.20 -8.95
N ALA A 189 20.66 -7.31 -8.68
CA ALA A 189 19.62 -6.84 -9.58
C ALA A 189 19.51 -5.31 -9.59
N ILE A 190 19.02 -4.80 -10.72
CA ILE A 190 18.74 -3.38 -10.94
C ILE A 190 17.24 -3.14 -10.85
N TYR A 191 16.89 -2.07 -10.14
CA TYR A 191 15.52 -1.61 -9.91
C TYR A 191 15.43 -0.14 -10.30
N THR A 192 14.42 0.21 -11.07
CA THR A 192 14.20 1.57 -11.55
C THR A 192 12.82 2.05 -11.14
N VAL A 193 12.71 3.28 -10.66
CA VAL A 193 11.42 3.92 -10.41
C VAL A 193 11.38 5.28 -11.09
N GLU A 194 10.32 5.50 -11.87
CA GLU A 194 9.94 6.78 -12.43
C GLU A 194 8.91 7.42 -11.50
N VAL A 195 9.18 8.64 -11.06
CA VAL A 195 8.35 9.40 -10.13
C VAL A 195 7.84 10.63 -10.86
N THR A 196 6.52 10.76 -10.96
CA THR A 196 5.85 11.86 -11.65
C THR A 196 5.12 12.73 -10.64
N GLN A 197 5.26 14.05 -10.73
CA GLN A 197 4.46 14.98 -9.96
C GLN A 197 2.99 15.00 -10.44
N ASP A 198 2.04 15.29 -9.55
CA ASP A 198 0.67 15.59 -9.98
C ASP A 198 0.59 16.89 -10.81
N GLY A 199 -0.63 17.25 -11.23
CA GLY A 199 -0.89 18.48 -11.96
C GLY A 199 -0.65 19.78 -11.18
N THR A 200 -0.27 19.71 -9.89
CA THR A 200 0.09 20.86 -9.06
C THR A 200 1.60 20.95 -8.84
N GLY A 201 2.25 19.81 -8.59
CA GLY A 201 3.66 19.72 -8.25
C GLY A 201 3.97 19.91 -6.76
N SER A 202 5.26 19.99 -6.46
CA SER A 202 5.81 20.19 -5.11
C SER A 202 5.45 19.10 -4.09
N ARG A 203 5.24 17.87 -4.54
CA ARG A 203 5.10 16.69 -3.68
C ARG A 203 6.46 16.16 -3.25
N LEU A 204 6.53 15.70 -2.01
CA LEU A 204 7.72 15.11 -1.43
C LEU A 204 7.59 13.59 -1.34
N ILE A 205 8.68 12.89 -1.65
CA ILE A 205 8.86 11.50 -1.28
C ILE A 205 9.89 11.40 -0.15
N THR A 206 9.47 10.79 0.95
CA THR A 206 10.38 10.33 2.01
C THR A 206 10.75 8.90 1.67
N TRP A 207 12.03 8.57 1.70
CA TRP A 207 12.49 7.22 1.39
C TRP A 207 12.71 6.42 2.67
N GLY A 208 12.36 5.14 2.65
CA GLY A 208 12.74 4.19 3.68
C GLY A 208 14.26 4.14 3.91
N SER A 209 14.67 3.73 5.10
CA SER A 209 16.07 3.69 5.55
C SER A 209 16.97 2.70 4.79
N ASP A 210 16.38 1.80 4.01
CA ASP A 210 17.08 0.81 3.19
C ASP A 210 17.31 1.27 1.74
N PHE A 211 16.85 2.47 1.37
CA PHE A 211 17.36 3.20 0.22
C PHE A 211 18.66 3.92 0.61
N ASP A 212 19.77 3.52 -0.03
CA ASP A 212 21.11 4.00 0.24
C ASP A 212 21.53 5.01 -0.83
N PHE A 213 21.57 6.28 -0.45
CA PHE A 213 21.91 7.39 -1.33
C PHE A 213 23.37 7.82 -1.18
N ALA A 214 23.97 8.25 -2.30
CA ALA A 214 25.33 8.80 -2.28
C ALA A 214 25.41 10.00 -1.32
N GLY A 215 26.34 9.94 -0.36
CA GLY A 215 26.49 10.98 0.67
C GLY A 215 25.38 11.00 1.74
N GLY A 216 24.47 10.02 1.73
CA GLY A 216 23.41 9.87 2.73
C GLY A 216 22.17 10.74 2.50
N THR A 217 22.08 11.41 1.35
CA THR A 217 20.96 12.33 1.03
C THR A 217 20.36 11.96 -0.31
N ALA A 218 19.04 11.77 -0.35
CA ALA A 218 18.31 11.56 -1.60
C ALA A 218 18.38 12.79 -2.52
N PRO A 219 18.43 12.62 -3.85
CA PRO A 219 18.25 13.73 -4.77
C PRO A 219 16.91 14.43 -4.55
N THR A 220 16.89 15.75 -4.71
CA THR A 220 15.66 16.54 -4.63
C THR A 220 14.83 16.33 -5.89
N LEU A 221 13.56 15.97 -5.74
CA LEU A 221 12.62 15.85 -6.86
C LEU A 221 12.44 17.19 -7.58
N SER A 222 12.19 17.10 -8.87
CA SER A 222 11.64 18.19 -9.67
C SER A 222 10.21 18.49 -9.19
N THR A 223 9.84 19.77 -9.14
CA THR A 223 8.64 20.23 -8.41
C THR A 223 7.57 20.87 -9.28
N GLY A 224 7.82 21.02 -10.57
CA GLY A 224 6.83 21.46 -11.54
C GLY A 224 5.70 20.45 -11.68
N ALA A 225 4.57 20.93 -12.18
CA ALA A 225 3.41 20.09 -12.45
C ALA A 225 3.75 19.08 -13.54
N ALA A 226 3.47 17.80 -13.29
CA ALA A 226 3.79 16.69 -14.17
C ALA A 226 5.29 16.51 -14.48
N ASP A 227 6.20 17.15 -13.74
CA ASP A 227 7.63 16.88 -13.85
C ASP A 227 7.88 15.39 -13.53
N VAL A 228 8.81 14.80 -14.27
CA VAL A 228 9.16 13.38 -14.13
C VAL A 228 10.63 13.25 -13.72
N ASP A 229 10.89 12.44 -12.71
CA ASP A 229 12.23 12.08 -12.26
C ASP A 229 12.43 10.55 -12.36
N LEU A 230 13.66 10.12 -12.64
CA LEU A 230 14.02 8.70 -12.75
C LEU A 230 15.12 8.35 -11.74
N PHE A 231 14.90 7.31 -10.95
CA PHE A 231 15.88 6.79 -10.00
C PHE A 231 16.26 5.36 -10.34
N VAL A 232 17.56 5.05 -10.36
CA VAL A 232 18.08 3.71 -10.64
C VAL A 232 18.86 3.22 -9.42
N PHE A 233 18.49 2.03 -8.96
CA PHE A 233 19.08 1.38 -7.81
C PHE A 233 19.67 0.02 -8.17
N GLN A 234 20.79 -0.33 -7.53
CA GLN A 234 21.31 -1.69 -7.47
C GLN A 234 21.07 -2.27 -6.09
N SER A 235 20.48 -3.47 -6.01
CA SER A 235 20.40 -4.19 -4.74
C SER A 235 21.74 -4.83 -4.37
N ASN A 236 22.15 -4.72 -3.10
CA ASN A 236 23.26 -5.49 -2.55
C ASN A 236 22.80 -6.76 -1.78
N GLY A 237 21.50 -7.06 -1.80
CA GLY A 237 20.88 -8.13 -1.01
C GLY A 237 20.31 -7.70 0.35
N SER A 238 20.56 -6.46 0.78
CA SER A 238 19.98 -5.88 2.00
C SER A 238 19.46 -4.46 1.83
N LYS A 239 20.05 -3.69 0.90
CA LYS A 239 19.67 -2.31 0.59
C LYS A 239 19.67 -2.08 -0.91
N LEU A 240 18.94 -1.05 -1.32
CA LEU A 240 18.97 -0.51 -2.66
C LEU A 240 19.92 0.69 -2.71
N ARG A 241 21.06 0.52 -3.37
CA ARG A 241 22.05 1.58 -3.57
C ARG A 241 21.69 2.36 -4.82
N MET A 242 21.46 3.67 -4.68
CA MET A 242 21.25 4.51 -5.85
C MET A 242 22.54 4.54 -6.67
N ILE A 243 22.44 4.17 -7.95
CA ILE A 243 23.55 4.20 -8.90
C ILE A 243 23.40 5.30 -9.94
N ASP A 244 22.17 5.78 -10.17
CA ASP A 244 21.90 6.91 -11.04
C ASP A 244 20.60 7.61 -10.64
N SER A 245 20.50 8.88 -11.00
CA SER A 245 19.27 9.67 -10.91
C SER A 245 19.26 10.71 -12.03
N ILE A 246 18.16 10.79 -12.76
CA ILE A 246 17.94 11.80 -13.79
C ILE A 246 16.72 12.61 -13.38
N LEU A 247 16.91 13.90 -13.18
CA LEU A 247 15.85 14.81 -12.76
C LEU A 247 15.29 15.54 -13.99
N ASP A 248 13.98 15.84 -13.96
CA ASP A 248 13.27 16.60 -14.99
C ASP A 248 13.49 16.02 -16.40
N ILE A 249 12.98 14.80 -16.60
CA ILE A 249 13.03 14.10 -17.89
C ILE A 249 11.78 14.33 -18.76
N SER A 250 10.91 15.25 -18.33
CA SER A 250 9.67 15.67 -19.00
C SER A 250 9.88 16.49 -20.28
#